data_AF-A0A7C5SMP0-F1
#
_entry.id   AF-A0A7C5SMP0-F1
#
_cell.length_a   1.000
_cell.length_b   1.000
_cell.length_c   1.000
_cell.angle_alpha   90.00
_cell.angle_beta   90.00
_cell.angle_gamma   90.00
#
_symmetry.space_group_name_H-M   'P 1'
#
loop_
_entity.id
_entity.type
_entity.pdbx_description
1 polymer ?
#
loop_
_entity_poly.entity_id
_entity_poly.type
_entity_poly.pdbx_seq_one_letter_code
_entity_poly.pdbx_strand_id
1 'polypeptide(L)'
;PSSRRGNMRSIVEEVKWTLSIHGYKNVKIIVSGGIDEKEITELRDLVDAFGVGTSIAMPPSIDISADIVEVYEDGDWKPITKRGKLPGAKQVYRKRPGLNDIVTLLDKPTEIPGDYTPLLRKYLEDGKLVENPPDIGTIRNYVLEQLKEVPEPRVE
;
A
#
# COMPACT_ATOMS: atom_id res chain seq x y z
N PRO A 1 12.05 21.74 -17.89
CA PRO A 1 11.54 22.86 -17.06
C PRO A 1 10.01 22.89 -17.06
N SER A 2 9.37 23.10 -15.90
CA SER A 2 7.90 23.23 -15.80
C SER A 2 7.34 24.30 -16.75
N SER A 3 8.14 25.33 -17.03
CA SER A 3 7.83 26.41 -17.97
C SER A 3 7.56 25.99 -19.42
N ARG A 4 7.90 24.75 -19.81
CA ARG A 4 7.59 24.19 -21.14
C ARG A 4 6.59 23.04 -21.12
N ARG A 5 6.12 22.64 -19.93
CA ARG A 5 5.25 21.47 -19.78
C ARG A 5 3.85 21.72 -20.35
N GLY A 6 3.36 22.97 -20.30
CA GLY A 6 2.04 23.33 -20.83
C GLY A 6 0.94 22.37 -20.34
N ASN A 7 0.01 22.03 -21.23
CA ASN A 7 -0.91 20.93 -21.01
C ASN A 7 -0.28 19.62 -21.55
N MET A 8 0.12 18.71 -20.65
CA MET A 8 0.79 17.46 -21.02
C MET A 8 -0.07 16.58 -21.93
N ARG A 9 -1.39 16.53 -21.69
CA ARG A 9 -2.33 15.76 -22.50
C ARG A 9 -2.33 16.24 -23.96
N SER A 10 -2.46 17.54 -24.17
CA SER A 10 -2.43 18.13 -25.52
C SER A 10 -1.11 17.86 -26.24
N ILE A 11 0.02 17.91 -25.52
CA ILE A 11 1.34 17.59 -26.09
C ILE A 11 1.42 16.12 -26.52
N VAL A 12 0.94 15.20 -25.69
CA VAL A 12 0.91 13.76 -26.03
C VAL A 12 0.03 13.51 -27.25
N GLU A 13 -1.15 14.13 -27.32
CA GLU A 13 -2.05 14.04 -28.47
C GLU A 13 -1.40 14.56 -29.76
N GLU A 14 -0.74 15.72 -29.70
CA GLU A 14 0.01 16.30 -30.82
C GLU A 14 1.13 15.38 -31.31
N VAL A 15 1.91 14.81 -30.39
CA VAL A 15 2.99 13.86 -30.72
C VAL A 15 2.42 12.60 -31.36
N LYS A 16 1.36 12.01 -30.79
CA LYS A 16 0.72 10.80 -31.36
C LYS A 16 0.14 11.07 -32.74
N TRP A 17 -0.51 12.22 -32.94
CA TRP A 17 -1.01 12.64 -34.25
C TRP A 17 0.13 12.74 -35.27
N THR A 18 1.19 13.45 -34.90
CA THR A 18 2.37 13.68 -35.76
C THR A 18 3.03 12.36 -36.16
N LEU A 19 3.21 11.43 -35.22
CA LEU A 19 3.74 10.10 -35.51
C LEU A 19 2.80 9.31 -36.44
N SER A 20 1.49 9.38 -36.19
CA SER A 20 0.47 8.67 -36.96
C SER A 20 0.44 9.10 -38.44
N ILE A 21 0.49 10.40 -38.73
CA ILE A 21 0.47 10.90 -40.13
C ILE A 21 1.74 10.54 -40.91
N HIS A 22 2.85 10.24 -40.22
CA HIS A 22 4.09 9.75 -40.81
C HIS A 22 4.20 8.21 -40.81
N GLY A 23 3.13 7.50 -40.42
CA GLY A 23 3.07 6.03 -40.45
C GLY A 23 3.62 5.32 -39.20
N TYR A 24 4.07 6.05 -38.17
CA TYR A 24 4.71 5.50 -36.97
C TYR A 24 3.74 5.22 -35.83
N LYS A 25 2.74 4.35 -36.05
CA LYS A 25 1.70 4.04 -35.04
C LYS A 25 2.15 3.09 -33.93
N ASN A 26 3.31 2.47 -34.07
CA ASN A 26 3.88 1.50 -33.14
C ASN A 26 4.84 2.12 -32.11
N VAL A 27 5.13 3.42 -32.23
CA VAL A 27 6.03 4.12 -31.30
C VAL A 27 5.31 4.32 -29.97
N LYS A 28 5.95 3.84 -28.89
CA LYS A 28 5.45 3.95 -27.53
C LYS A 28 5.73 5.33 -26.95
N ILE A 29 4.76 5.87 -26.22
CA ILE A 29 4.88 7.17 -25.55
C ILE A 29 5.06 6.95 -24.05
N ILE A 30 6.14 7.51 -23.51
CA ILE A 30 6.47 7.46 -22.09
C ILE A 30 6.54 8.89 -21.57
N VAL A 31 5.85 9.17 -20.47
CA VAL A 31 5.86 10.49 -19.82
C VAL A 31 6.53 10.41 -18.45
N SER A 32 7.23 11.47 -18.06
CA SER A 32 7.90 11.57 -16.76
C SER A 32 8.03 13.02 -16.31
N GLY A 33 8.40 13.22 -15.04
CA GLY A 33 8.71 14.53 -14.47
C GLY A 33 7.50 15.22 -13.85
N GLY A 34 7.39 15.12 -12.52
CA GLY A 34 6.24 15.62 -11.75
C GLY A 34 4.97 14.86 -12.11
N ILE A 35 5.03 13.53 -12.05
CA ILE A 35 3.89 12.64 -12.26
C ILE A 35 3.43 12.17 -10.89
N ASP A 36 2.17 12.42 -10.56
CA ASP A 36 1.47 11.88 -9.40
C ASP A 36 0.18 11.15 -9.82
N GLU A 37 -0.66 10.80 -8.85
CA GLU A 37 -1.93 10.09 -9.07
C GLU A 37 -2.88 10.85 -10.01
N LYS A 38 -2.85 12.19 -9.98
CA LYS A 38 -3.68 13.03 -10.83
C LYS A 38 -3.25 12.94 -12.28
N GLU A 39 -1.97 13.11 -12.55
CA GLU A 39 -1.49 13.02 -13.92
C GLU A 39 -1.55 11.60 -14.48
N ILE A 40 -1.40 10.58 -13.64
CA ILE A 40 -1.64 9.19 -14.07
C ILE A 40 -3.10 9.04 -14.50
N THR A 41 -4.05 9.53 -13.72
CA THR A 41 -5.48 9.43 -14.06
C THR A 41 -5.83 10.17 -15.35
N GLU A 42 -5.25 11.35 -15.55
CA GLU A 42 -5.46 12.18 -16.73
C GLU A 42 -4.79 11.68 -18.02
N LEU A 43 -3.74 10.84 -17.91
CA LEU A 43 -2.91 10.46 -19.07
C LEU A 43 -2.91 8.95 -19.37
N ARG A 44 -3.41 8.09 -18.46
CA ARG A 44 -3.33 6.62 -18.60
C ARG A 44 -4.03 6.05 -19.83
N ASP A 45 -4.95 6.79 -20.43
CA ASP A 45 -5.63 6.40 -21.67
C ASP A 45 -4.80 6.74 -22.93
N LEU A 46 -3.77 7.57 -22.80
CA LEU A 46 -2.98 8.08 -23.92
C LEU A 46 -1.54 7.57 -23.98
N VAL A 47 -0.92 7.30 -22.83
CA VAL A 47 0.51 6.94 -22.73
C VAL A 47 0.70 5.45 -22.47
N ASP A 48 1.86 4.92 -22.83
CA ASP A 48 2.19 3.50 -22.65
C ASP A 48 2.93 3.20 -21.33
N ALA A 49 3.64 4.19 -20.78
CA ALA A 49 4.32 4.05 -19.50
C ALA A 49 4.56 5.41 -18.80
N PHE A 50 4.80 5.34 -17.49
CA PHE A 50 5.08 6.48 -16.62
C PHE A 50 6.43 6.35 -15.94
N GLY A 51 7.21 7.43 -15.95
CA GLY A 51 8.36 7.63 -15.08
C GLY A 51 7.95 8.44 -13.86
N VAL A 52 7.75 7.77 -12.73
CA VAL A 52 7.32 8.37 -11.46
C VAL A 52 8.52 8.50 -10.53
N GLY A 53 8.74 9.70 -10.00
CA GLY A 53 9.93 10.03 -9.21
C GLY A 53 9.58 10.45 -7.80
N THR A 54 9.62 11.76 -7.54
CA THR A 54 9.46 12.37 -6.21
C THR A 54 8.22 11.89 -5.44
N SER A 55 7.07 11.70 -6.11
CA SER A 55 5.83 11.24 -5.48
C SER A 55 5.94 9.85 -4.82
N ILE A 56 6.78 8.96 -5.37
CA ILE A 56 7.05 7.64 -4.78
C ILE A 56 8.28 7.66 -3.86
N ALA A 57 9.33 8.40 -4.25
CA ALA A 57 10.60 8.39 -3.53
C ALA A 57 10.57 9.23 -2.24
N MET A 58 9.68 10.22 -2.16
CA MET A 58 9.52 11.13 -1.03
C MET A 58 8.02 11.26 -0.66
N PRO A 59 7.33 10.17 -0.30
CA PRO A 59 5.94 10.23 0.11
C PRO A 59 5.83 10.91 1.49
N PRO A 60 4.64 11.42 1.87
CA PRO A 60 4.39 11.85 3.23
C PRO A 60 4.75 10.74 4.23
N SER A 61 5.35 11.11 5.36
CA SER A 61 5.71 10.15 6.41
C SER A 61 4.46 9.56 7.06
N ILE A 62 4.43 8.25 7.25
CA ILE A 62 3.43 7.58 8.10
C ILE A 62 3.93 7.67 9.56
N ASP A 63 3.16 8.32 10.42
CA ASP A 63 3.50 8.45 11.84
C ASP A 63 3.15 7.15 12.60
N ILE A 64 4.17 6.33 12.85
CA ILE A 64 4.04 5.06 13.57
C ILE A 64 4.68 5.21 14.95
N SER A 65 3.98 4.76 16.00
CA SER A 65 4.49 4.73 17.36
C SER A 65 4.64 3.32 17.90
N ALA A 66 5.63 3.11 18.76
CA ALA A 66 5.79 1.90 19.55
C ALA A 66 5.39 2.20 21.00
N ASP A 67 4.41 1.47 21.51
CA ASP A 67 3.84 1.68 22.83
C ASP A 67 3.75 0.36 23.58
N ILE A 68 4.09 0.36 24.87
CA ILE A 68 3.83 -0.79 25.75
C ILE A 68 2.30 -0.95 25.90
N VAL A 69 1.80 -2.16 25.66
CA VAL A 69 0.37 -2.50 25.77
C VAL A 69 0.07 -3.50 26.90
N GLU A 70 1.08 -4.22 27.36
CA GLU A 70 1.02 -5.15 28.49
C GLU A 70 2.33 -5.14 29.28
N VAL A 71 2.24 -5.45 30.57
CA VAL A 71 3.40 -5.63 31.45
C VAL A 71 3.25 -6.97 32.16
N TYR A 72 4.33 -7.76 32.22
CA TYR A 72 4.34 -9.02 32.94
C TYR A 72 4.63 -8.78 34.43
N GLU A 73 3.67 -9.07 35.30
CA GLU A 73 3.75 -8.87 36.76
C GLU A 73 3.03 -10.03 37.46
N ASP A 74 3.48 -10.43 38.65
CA ASP A 74 2.80 -11.45 39.48
C ASP A 74 2.51 -12.81 38.78
N GLY A 75 3.24 -13.12 37.71
CA GLY A 75 3.10 -14.38 36.96
C GLY A 75 2.15 -14.31 35.77
N ASP A 76 1.51 -13.16 35.51
CA ASP A 76 0.58 -12.97 34.40
C ASP A 76 0.84 -11.67 33.60
N TRP A 77 0.35 -11.64 32.36
CA TRP A 77 0.38 -10.43 31.53
C TRP A 77 -0.79 -9.52 31.89
N LYS A 78 -0.49 -8.30 32.35
CA LYS A 78 -1.49 -7.30 32.72
C LYS A 78 -1.67 -6.24 31.62
N PRO A 79 -2.90 -5.94 31.19
CA PRO A 79 -3.18 -4.93 30.16
C PRO A 79 -2.97 -3.50 30.71
N ILE A 80 -1.76 -2.96 30.51
CA ILE A 80 -1.33 -1.65 31.01
C ILE A 80 -0.73 -0.83 29.87
N THR A 81 -1.22 0.40 29.69
CA THR A 81 -0.74 1.31 28.63
C THR A 81 -0.93 2.77 29.04
N LYS A 82 -0.33 3.70 28.28
CA LYS A 82 -0.53 5.14 28.48
C LYS A 82 -1.85 5.65 27.89
N ARG A 83 -2.27 6.84 28.31
CA ARG A 83 -3.48 7.50 27.76
C ARG A 83 -3.42 7.61 26.23
N GLY A 84 -4.56 7.37 25.59
CA GLY A 84 -4.71 7.43 24.12
C GLY A 84 -4.27 6.16 23.38
N LYS A 85 -4.00 5.06 24.09
CA LYS A 85 -3.66 3.75 23.51
C LYS A 85 -4.55 2.65 24.07
N LEU A 86 -4.78 1.61 23.28
CA LEU A 86 -5.57 0.44 23.69
C LEU A 86 -4.66 -0.60 24.36
N PRO A 87 -4.88 -0.95 25.64
CA PRO A 87 -4.07 -1.96 26.32
C PRO A 87 -4.36 -3.37 25.77
N GLY A 88 -3.55 -4.35 26.21
CA GLY A 88 -3.67 -5.76 25.84
C GLY A 88 -2.92 -6.12 24.54
N ALA A 89 -2.32 -7.30 24.50
CA ALA A 89 -1.84 -7.90 23.27
C ALA A 89 -3.04 -8.25 22.40
N LYS A 90 -2.94 -7.99 21.11
CA LYS A 90 -4.07 -8.09 20.17
C LYS A 90 -3.70 -8.95 18.98
N GLN A 91 -4.72 -9.52 18.34
CA GLN A 91 -4.64 -10.12 17.02
C GLN A 91 -5.57 -9.35 16.07
N VAL A 92 -5.17 -9.25 14.80
CA VAL A 92 -5.99 -8.69 13.73
C VAL A 92 -6.34 -9.83 12.78
N TYR A 93 -7.62 -10.00 12.51
CA TYR A 93 -8.14 -10.98 11.56
C TYR A 93 -8.77 -10.25 10.39
N ARG A 94 -8.58 -10.75 9.16
CA ARG A 94 -9.18 -10.18 7.95
C ARG A 94 -9.93 -11.22 7.15
N LYS A 95 -11.12 -10.85 6.69
CA LYS A 95 -11.85 -11.57 5.64
C LYS A 95 -11.75 -10.82 4.31
N ARG A 96 -11.24 -11.52 3.29
CA ARG A 96 -11.19 -11.04 1.90
C ARG A 96 -12.48 -11.42 1.15
N PRO A 97 -12.92 -10.66 0.13
CA PRO A 97 -12.26 -9.46 -0.41
C PRO A 97 -12.47 -8.22 0.46
N GLY A 98 -11.49 -7.30 0.41
CA GLY A 98 -11.57 -5.98 1.04
C GLY A 98 -10.86 -5.92 2.40
N LEU A 99 -11.20 -4.91 3.20
CA LEU A 99 -10.57 -4.58 4.48
C LEU A 99 -11.51 -4.88 5.66
N ASN A 100 -12.15 -6.05 5.65
CA ASN A 100 -13.06 -6.46 6.72
C ASN A 100 -12.24 -7.00 7.89
N ASP A 101 -11.90 -6.13 8.83
CA ASP A 101 -11.01 -6.44 9.95
C ASP A 101 -11.76 -6.61 11.26
N ILE A 102 -11.36 -7.64 12.02
CA ILE A 102 -11.76 -7.86 13.41
C ILE A 102 -10.50 -7.85 14.26
N VAL A 103 -10.51 -7.05 15.33
CA VAL A 103 -9.42 -7.00 16.31
C VAL A 103 -9.91 -7.58 17.62
N THR A 104 -9.16 -8.54 18.17
CA THR A 104 -9.45 -9.16 19.47
C THR A 104 -8.20 -9.21 20.34
N LEU A 105 -8.37 -9.52 21.62
CA LEU A 105 -7.24 -9.84 22.49
C LEU A 105 -6.59 -11.15 22.02
N LEU A 106 -5.26 -11.19 22.10
CA LEU A 106 -4.46 -12.32 21.62
C LEU A 106 -4.68 -13.58 22.49
N ASP A 107 -4.80 -13.41 23.80
CA ASP A 107 -4.98 -14.48 24.78
C ASP A 107 -6.47 -14.90 24.96
N LYS A 108 -7.39 -13.98 24.66
CA LYS A 108 -8.85 -14.16 24.82
C LYS A 108 -9.58 -13.71 23.55
N PRO A 109 -9.44 -14.45 22.43
CA PRO A 109 -10.13 -14.10 21.22
C PRO A 109 -11.64 -14.27 21.41
N THR A 110 -12.42 -13.28 20.99
CA THR A 110 -13.86 -13.46 20.70
C THR A 110 -14.01 -14.52 19.62
N GLU A 111 -15.18 -15.15 19.52
CA GLU A 111 -15.49 -16.09 18.43
C GLU A 111 -15.25 -15.44 17.07
N ILE A 112 -14.20 -15.89 16.36
CA ILE A 112 -13.82 -15.41 15.04
C ILE A 112 -14.50 -16.32 14.00
N PRO A 113 -15.26 -15.77 13.04
CA PRO A 113 -15.83 -16.57 11.97
C PRO A 113 -14.75 -17.30 11.16
N GLY A 114 -15.01 -18.55 10.75
CA GLY A 114 -14.00 -19.42 10.13
C GLY A 114 -13.46 -18.95 8.77
N ASP A 115 -14.06 -17.94 8.16
CA ASP A 115 -13.63 -17.31 6.91
C ASP A 115 -12.70 -16.10 7.12
N TYR A 116 -12.32 -15.80 8.36
CA TYR A 116 -11.32 -14.79 8.70
C TYR A 116 -9.94 -15.42 8.89
N THR A 117 -8.90 -14.76 8.38
CA THR A 117 -7.50 -15.19 8.49
C THR A 117 -6.72 -14.26 9.44
N PRO A 118 -5.91 -14.77 10.39
CA PRO A 118 -5.06 -13.93 11.23
C PRO A 118 -3.95 -13.25 10.41
N LEU A 119 -3.68 -11.98 10.71
CA LEU A 119 -2.69 -11.17 10.01
C LEU A 119 -1.35 -11.05 10.76
N LEU A 120 -1.37 -10.98 12.10
CA LEU A 120 -0.12 -10.96 12.86
C LEU A 120 0.45 -12.38 12.92
N ARG A 121 1.67 -12.53 12.39
CA ARG A 121 2.45 -13.77 12.40
C ARG A 121 3.71 -13.61 13.24
N LYS A 122 4.11 -14.68 13.90
CA LYS A 122 5.33 -14.73 14.69
C LYS A 122 6.51 -15.05 13.79
N TYR A 123 7.32 -14.04 13.46
CA TYR A 123 8.56 -14.24 12.69
C TYR A 123 9.77 -14.53 13.57
N LEU A 124 9.75 -14.08 14.83
CA LEU A 124 10.86 -14.21 15.77
C LEU A 124 10.41 -14.87 17.07
N GLU A 125 11.22 -15.81 17.57
CA GLU A 125 11.10 -16.45 18.88
C GLU A 125 12.48 -16.50 19.52
N ASP A 126 12.63 -15.95 20.73
CA ASP A 126 13.89 -15.90 21.47
C ASP A 126 15.09 -15.43 20.63
N GLY A 127 14.87 -14.38 19.81
CA GLY A 127 15.87 -13.79 18.93
C GLY A 127 16.20 -14.60 17.67
N LYS A 128 15.50 -15.71 17.41
CA LYS A 128 15.70 -16.56 16.23
C LYS A 128 14.51 -16.46 15.28
N LEU A 129 14.79 -16.45 13.98
CA LEU A 129 13.75 -16.54 12.96
C LEU A 129 13.09 -17.92 13.02
N VAL A 130 11.76 -17.93 13.12
CA VAL A 130 10.93 -19.16 13.10
C VAL A 130 10.09 -19.28 11.82
N GLU A 131 9.97 -18.20 11.07
CA GLU A 131 9.33 -18.15 9.75
C GLU A 131 10.23 -17.37 8.79
N ASN A 132 10.35 -17.84 7.54
CA ASN A 132 11.11 -17.12 6.52
C ASN A 132 10.26 -15.98 5.96
N PRO A 133 10.77 -14.74 5.93
CA PRO A 133 10.09 -13.66 5.21
C PRO A 133 9.88 -14.02 3.73
N PRO A 134 8.74 -13.62 3.13
CA PRO A 134 8.50 -13.82 1.71
C PRO A 134 9.53 -13.03 0.87
N ASP A 135 9.79 -13.52 -0.34
CA ASP A 135 10.64 -12.80 -1.30
C ASP A 135 9.92 -11.57 -1.88
N ILE A 136 10.70 -10.68 -2.51
CA ILE A 136 10.20 -9.40 -3.06
C ILE A 136 9.09 -9.61 -4.09
N GLY A 137 9.18 -10.67 -4.91
CA GLY A 137 8.16 -10.99 -5.91
C GLY A 137 6.84 -11.40 -5.26
N THR A 138 6.92 -12.25 -4.25
CA THR A 138 5.75 -12.65 -3.43
C THR A 138 5.11 -11.45 -2.74
N ILE A 139 5.92 -10.57 -2.12
CA ILE A 139 5.42 -9.34 -1.47
C ILE A 139 4.69 -8.45 -2.48
N ARG A 140 5.30 -8.20 -3.65
CA ARG A 140 4.69 -7.37 -4.69
C ARG A 140 3.37 -7.96 -5.19
N ASN A 141 3.33 -9.27 -5.45
CA ASN A 141 2.12 -9.93 -5.92
C ASN A 141 1.00 -9.86 -4.87
N TYR A 142 1.33 -10.06 -3.60
CA TYR A 142 0.38 -9.93 -2.50
C TYR A 142 -0.25 -8.52 -2.45
N VAL A 143 0.57 -7.47 -2.56
CA VAL A 143 0.07 -6.07 -2.63
C VAL A 143 -0.83 -5.87 -3.85
N LEU A 144 -0.44 -6.34 -5.03
CA LEU A 144 -1.24 -6.19 -6.26
C LEU A 144 -2.57 -6.95 -6.20
N GLU A 145 -2.62 -8.09 -5.53
CA GLU A 145 -3.87 -8.81 -5.29
C GLU A 145 -4.80 -8.05 -4.34
N GLN A 146 -4.26 -7.49 -3.27
CA GLN A 146 -5.04 -6.68 -2.31
C GLN A 146 -5.59 -5.41 -2.96
N LEU A 147 -4.80 -4.75 -3.82
CA LEU A 147 -5.23 -3.54 -4.52
C LEU A 147 -6.43 -3.76 -5.45
N LYS A 148 -6.67 -4.99 -5.93
CA LYS A 148 -7.86 -5.33 -6.74
C LYS A 148 -9.15 -5.40 -5.91
N GLU A 149 -9.04 -5.52 -4.59
CA GLU A 149 -10.16 -5.71 -3.68
C GLU A 149 -10.59 -4.42 -2.98
N VAL A 150 -9.85 -3.34 -3.19
CA VAL A 150 -10.14 -2.01 -2.64
C VAL A 150 -10.57 -1.07 -3.75
N PRO A 151 -11.43 -0.08 -3.44
CA PRO A 151 -11.86 0.90 -4.44
C PRO A 151 -10.68 1.72 -4.95
N GLU A 152 -10.80 2.22 -6.18
CA GLU A 152 -9.85 3.17 -6.76
C GLU A 152 -9.76 4.40 -5.84
N PRO A 153 -8.54 4.88 -5.51
CA PRO A 153 -8.39 6.03 -4.64
C PRO A 153 -9.02 7.27 -5.26
N ARG A 154 -9.61 8.12 -4.42
CA ARG A 154 -10.04 9.44 -4.87
C ARG A 154 -8.80 10.30 -5.06
N VAL A 155 -8.61 10.78 -6.28
CA VAL A 155 -7.63 11.81 -6.58
C VAL A 155 -8.26 13.14 -6.22
N GLU A 156 -7.73 13.80 -5.19
CA GLU A 156 -8.10 15.18 -4.81
C GLU A 156 -7.29 16.21 -5.61
#